data_AF-Q9U7G7-F1
#
_entry.id   AF-Q9U7G7-F1
#
_cell.length_a   1.000
_cell.length_b   1.000
_cell.length_c   1.000
_cell.angle_alpha   90.00
_cell.angle_beta   90.00
_cell.angle_gamma   90.00
#
_symmetry.space_group_name_H-M   'P 1'
#
loop_
_entity.id
_entity.type
_entity.pdbx_description
1 polymer ?
#
loop_
_entity_poly.entity_id
_entity_poly.type
_entity_poly.pdbx_seq_one_letter_code
_entity_poly.pdbx_strand_id
1 'polypeptide(L)' 'DRNLEYLNNNNTATTHDLLGNVLVTAKYEGASIVAKHPHKDINGNKSGICTAL' A
#
# COMPACT_ATOMS: atom_id res chain seq x y z
N ASP A 1 -4.69 3.18 -4.19
CA ASP A 1 -5.94 3.28 -3.41
C ASP A 1 -7.21 2.97 -4.23
N ARG A 2 -7.14 2.81 -5.56
CA ARG A 2 -8.29 2.42 -6.41
C ARG A 2 -9.20 1.31 -5.86
N ASN A 3 -8.67 0.33 -5.14
CA ASN A 3 -9.49 -0.74 -4.54
C ASN A 3 -10.41 -0.25 -3.40
N LEU A 4 -10.09 0.88 -2.75
CA LEU A 4 -10.93 1.53 -1.75
C LEU A 4 -12.04 2.39 -2.39
N GLU A 5 -11.86 2.86 -3.62
CA GLU A 5 -12.88 3.61 -4.38
C GLU A 5 -14.10 2.75 -4.75
N TYR A 6 -13.94 1.42 -4.72
CA TYR A 6 -15.00 0.44 -5.01
C TYR A 6 -15.49 -0.31 -3.76
N LEU A 7 -15.27 0.24 -2.56
CA LEU A 7 -15.85 -0.30 -1.32
C LEU A 7 -17.37 -0.29 -1.40
N ASN A 8 -17.96 -1.47 -1.62
CA ASN A 8 -19.40 -1.67 -1.60
C ASN A 8 -19.84 -2.14 -0.21
N ASN A 9 -20.74 -1.40 0.42
CA ASN A 9 -21.28 -1.67 1.76
C ASN A 9 -22.01 -3.03 1.87
N ASN A 10 -22.49 -3.60 0.76
CA ASN A 10 -23.14 -4.90 0.75
C ASN A 10 -22.15 -6.07 0.97
N ASN A 11 -20.87 -5.88 0.61
CA ASN A 11 -19.81 -6.89 0.76
C ASN A 11 -18.72 -6.48 1.76
N THR A 12 -18.68 -5.20 2.14
CA THR A 12 -17.79 -4.66 3.18
C THR A 12 -18.65 -4.30 4.39
N ALA A 13 -19.19 -5.32 5.06
CA ALA A 13 -20.16 -5.14 6.13
C ALA A 13 -19.52 -5.15 7.52
N THR A 14 -18.28 -5.65 7.63
CA THR A 14 -17.57 -5.77 8.91
C THR A 14 -16.22 -5.04 8.90
N THR A 15 -15.71 -4.77 10.10
CA THR A 15 -14.37 -4.20 10.29
C THR A 15 -13.27 -5.09 9.71
N HIS A 16 -13.49 -6.41 9.63
CA HIS A 16 -12.52 -7.35 9.05
C HIS A 16 -12.46 -7.22 7.52
N ASP A 17 -13.59 -7.00 6.86
CA ASP A 17 -13.65 -6.79 5.41
C ASP A 17 -12.95 -5.47 5.03
N LEU A 18 -13.19 -4.42 5.83
CA LEU A 18 -12.51 -3.15 5.66
C LEU A 18 -10.99 -3.29 5.89
N LEU A 19 -10.57 -4.00 6.95
CA LEU A 19 -9.17 -4.28 7.22
C LEU A 19 -8.51 -5.03 6.06
N GLY A 20 -9.18 -6.03 5.48
CA GLY A 20 -8.69 -6.75 4.31
C GLY A 20 -8.44 -5.83 3.12
N ASN A 21 -9.40 -4.94 2.81
CA ASN A 21 -9.24 -3.95 1.74
C ASN A 21 -8.10 -2.96 2.01
N VAL A 22 -7.95 -2.50 3.26
CA VAL A 22 -6.85 -1.61 3.66
C VAL A 22 -5.50 -2.31 3.52
N LEU A 23 -5.37 -3.57 3.97
CA LEU A 23 -4.13 -4.34 3.85
C LEU A 23 -3.75 -4.60 2.39
N VAL A 24 -4.73 -4.88 1.53
CA VAL A 24 -4.50 -5.00 0.08
C VAL A 24 -3.96 -3.69 -0.48
N THR A 25 -4.54 -2.55 -0.10
CA THR A 25 -4.07 -1.23 -0.51
C THR A 25 -2.62 -0.99 -0.06
N ALA A 26 -2.34 -1.20 1.23
CA ALA A 26 -1.01 -0.99 1.80
C ALA A 26 0.07 -1.85 1.11
N LYS A 27 -0.26 -3.10 0.77
CA LYS A 27 0.64 -3.99 0.01
C LYS A 27 0.99 -3.41 -1.36
N TYR A 28 -0.02 -2.98 -2.13
CA TYR A 28 0.20 -2.50 -3.50
C TYR A 28 0.87 -1.12 -3.52
N GLU A 29 0.46 -0.21 -2.64
CA GLU A 29 1.12 1.10 -2.50
C GLU A 29 2.57 0.94 -2.06
N GLY A 30 2.84 0.11 -1.05
CA GLY A 30 4.20 -0.14 -0.60
C GLY A 30 5.10 -0.73 -1.69
N ALA A 31 4.57 -1.68 -2.48
CA ALA A 31 5.29 -2.22 -3.64
C ALA A 31 5.56 -1.16 -4.72
N SER A 32 4.59 -0.29 -5.00
CA SER A 32 4.74 0.83 -5.95
C SER A 32 5.78 1.84 -5.48
N ILE A 33 5.78 2.18 -4.18
CA ILE A 33 6.78 3.06 -3.56
C ILE A 33 8.16 2.45 -3.72
N VAL A 34 8.39 1.21 -3.27
CA VAL A 34 9.69 0.53 -3.41
C VAL A 34 10.16 0.48 -4.87
N ALA A 35 9.24 0.20 -5.81
CA ALA A 35 9.59 0.06 -7.23
C ALA A 35 9.94 1.39 -7.92
N LYS A 36 9.35 2.50 -7.49
CA LYS A 36 9.51 3.84 -8.09
C LYS A 36 10.44 4.76 -7.29
N HIS A 37 10.84 4.37 -6.08
CA HIS A 37 11.64 5.21 -5.22
C HIS A 37 13.05 5.44 -5.83
N PRO A 38 13.55 6.69 -5.88
CA PRO A 38 14.87 6.99 -6.44
C PRO A 38 16.02 6.23 -5.76
N HIS A 39 15.85 5.89 -4.49
CA HIS A 39 16.82 5.11 -3.70
C HIS A 39 16.68 3.58 -3.87
N LYS A 40 15.93 3.10 -4.86
CA LYS A 40 15.79 1.65 -5.10
C LYS A 40 17.12 0.99 -5.47
N ASP A 41 17.90 1.63 -6.32
CA ASP A 41 19.13 1.04 -6.91
C ASP A 41 20.43 1.63 -6.34
N ILE A 42 20.33 2.40 -5.24
CA ILE A 42 21.53 2.90 -4.57
C ILE A 42 22.22 1.78 -3.80
N ASN A 43 23.56 1.76 -3.85
CA ASN A 43 24.40 0.78 -3.13
C ASN A 43 24.59 1.12 -1.64
N GLY A 44 23.87 2.12 -1.13
CA GLY A 44 23.92 2.61 0.25
C GLY A 44 22.65 2.28 1.05
N ASN A 45 22.48 2.97 2.18
CA ASN A 45 21.29 2.81 3.01
C ASN A 45 20.02 3.28 2.26
N LYS A 46 19.03 2.40 2.16
CA LYS A 46 17.74 2.67 1.51
C LYS A 46 16.69 3.24 2.48
N SER A 47 17.10 3.83 3.60
CA SER A 47 16.20 4.41 4.61
C SER A 47 15.17 5.38 4.05
N GLY A 48 15.49 6.09 2.95
CA GLY A 48 14.54 6.95 2.26
C GLY A 48 13.28 6.20 1.77
N ILE A 49 13.40 4.92 1.38
CA ILE A 49 12.25 4.08 1.04
C ILE A 49 11.36 3.88 2.28
N CYS A 50 11.94 3.65 3.45
CA CYS A 50 11.20 3.50 4.71
C CYS A 50 10.56 4.81 5.18
N THR A 51 11.16 5.96 4.85
CA THR A 51 10.56 7.28 5.15
C THR A 51 9.40 7.62 4.22
N ALA A 52 9.39 7.07 3.00
CA ALA A 52 8.32 7.28 2.02
C ALA A 52 7.13 6.31 2.19
N LEU A 53 7.31 5.22 2.94
CA LEU A 53 6.29 4.26 3.35
C LEU A 53 5.52 4.77 4.58
#